data_AF-A0A087CG91-F1
#
_entry.id   AF-A0A087CG91-F1
#
_cell.length_a   1.000
_cell.length_b   1.000
_cell.length_c   1.000
_cell.angle_alpha   90.00
_cell.angle_beta   90.00
_cell.angle_gamma   90.00
#
_symmetry.space_group_name_H-M   'P 1'
#
loop_
_entity.id
_entity.type
_entity.pdbx_description
1 polymer ?
#
loop_
_entity_poly.entity_id
_entity_poly.type
_entity_poly.pdbx_seq_one_letter_code
_entity_poly.pdbx_strand_id
1 'polypeptide(L)'
;MSGSRRNQKLLPALLLVVSIAVCVIGVYIFWSRMDYNDEQPKDMEGNAVSIEDGDLPHGSELKSMKVTEDNGTRLVVPSVGLNVGIGALSEVAGQITPPGFTNAYIVRNRGAGELSKANQQTLFVVTHSVNWGKAPGNYLIDVSDGKPAVHIGAQIEIGALKYKVTETETVLKEDLGSTSSVWENTPGRLVLITCLQREQGRSLKNVVIMAQMENKQ
;
A
#
# COMPACT_ATOMS: atom_id res chain seq x y z
N MET A 1 86.42 -4.23 -7.32
CA MET A 1 85.52 -3.87 -8.43
C MET A 1 84.25 -4.70 -8.29
N SER A 2 83.15 -4.06 -7.88
CA SER A 2 81.87 -3.98 -8.64
C SER A 2 81.30 -5.35 -9.00
N GLY A 3 80.18 -5.85 -8.48
CA GLY A 3 78.96 -5.17 -8.07
C GLY A 3 77.81 -5.75 -8.89
N SER A 4 76.91 -6.54 -8.28
CA SER A 4 75.52 -6.69 -8.73
C SER A 4 74.70 -7.42 -7.67
N ARG A 5 74.09 -6.63 -6.77
CA ARG A 5 72.89 -7.04 -6.01
C ARG A 5 71.73 -6.31 -6.66
N ARG A 6 70.80 -7.02 -7.32
CA ARG A 6 69.50 -6.44 -7.66
C ARG A 6 68.38 -7.47 -7.57
N ASN A 7 67.44 -7.13 -6.69
CA ASN A 7 66.00 -7.38 -6.78
C ASN A 7 65.44 -8.73 -6.28
N GLN A 8 65.41 -8.89 -4.96
CA GLN A 8 64.49 -9.81 -4.26
C GLN A 8 63.68 -9.09 -3.17
N LYS A 9 63.04 -7.96 -3.48
CA LYS A 9 62.20 -7.23 -2.52
C LYS A 9 60.90 -6.71 -3.13
N LEU A 10 60.20 -7.50 -3.94
CA LEU A 10 58.89 -7.11 -4.47
C LEU A 10 57.77 -8.14 -4.26
N LEU A 11 58.03 -9.30 -3.65
CA LEU A 11 56.98 -10.30 -3.46
C LEU A 11 56.12 -10.24 -2.18
N PRO A 12 56.49 -9.60 -1.04
CA PRO A 12 55.60 -9.60 0.12
C PRO A 12 54.59 -8.42 0.12
N ALA A 13 54.84 -7.36 -0.66
CA ALA A 13 53.97 -6.18 -0.67
C ALA A 13 52.70 -6.38 -1.52
N LEU A 14 52.77 -7.17 -2.60
CA LEU A 14 51.64 -7.39 -3.49
C LEU A 14 50.54 -8.26 -2.84
N LEU A 15 50.93 -9.26 -2.05
CA LEU A 15 49.99 -10.16 -1.37
C LEU A 15 49.24 -9.48 -0.22
N LEU A 16 49.86 -8.53 0.48
CA LEU A 16 49.22 -7.78 1.56
C LEU A 16 48.17 -6.78 1.03
N VAL A 17 48.45 -6.12 -0.10
CA VAL A 17 47.52 -5.17 -0.74
C VAL A 17 46.32 -5.90 -1.34
N VAL A 18 46.51 -7.07 -1.95
CA VAL A 18 45.40 -7.89 -2.48
C VAL A 18 44.51 -8.41 -1.34
N SER A 19 45.08 -8.81 -0.20
CA SER A 19 44.31 -9.29 0.95
C SER A 19 43.46 -8.17 1.60
N ILE A 20 44.01 -6.96 1.71
CA ILE A 20 43.27 -5.80 2.22
C ILE A 20 42.18 -5.36 1.23
N ALA A 21 42.46 -5.35 -0.08
CA ALA A 21 41.47 -5.01 -1.10
C ALA A 21 40.31 -6.03 -1.15
N VAL A 22 40.58 -7.33 -1.00
CA VAL A 22 39.53 -8.37 -0.94
C VAL A 22 38.71 -8.25 0.35
N CYS A 23 39.30 -7.91 1.48
CA CYS A 23 38.55 -7.65 2.72
C CYS A 23 37.69 -6.38 2.63
N VAL A 24 38.19 -5.29 2.02
CA VAL A 24 37.40 -4.06 1.85
C VAL A 24 36.28 -4.24 0.84
N ILE A 25 36.50 -4.98 -0.24
CA ILE A 25 35.45 -5.33 -1.22
C ILE A 25 34.45 -6.32 -0.61
N GLY A 26 34.91 -7.30 0.18
CA GLY A 26 34.04 -8.25 0.88
C GLY A 26 33.17 -7.58 1.95
N VAL A 27 33.72 -6.63 2.71
CA VAL A 27 32.97 -5.80 3.66
C VAL A 27 32.04 -4.84 2.92
N TYR A 28 32.45 -4.23 1.81
CA TYR A 28 31.57 -3.36 1.02
C TYR A 28 30.43 -4.16 0.36
N ILE A 29 30.67 -5.37 -0.14
CA ILE A 29 29.63 -6.28 -0.67
C ILE A 29 28.73 -6.82 0.45
N PHE A 30 29.27 -7.05 1.65
CA PHE A 30 28.48 -7.48 2.81
C PHE A 30 27.63 -6.32 3.39
N TRP A 31 28.17 -5.11 3.46
CA TRP A 31 27.43 -3.90 3.86
C TRP A 31 26.42 -3.47 2.79
N SER A 32 26.76 -3.53 1.50
CA SER A 32 25.80 -3.28 0.42
C SER A 32 24.75 -4.39 0.26
N ARG A 33 25.01 -5.61 0.75
CA ARG A 33 23.98 -6.64 0.95
C ARG A 33 23.16 -6.45 2.23
N MET A 34 23.70 -5.80 3.26
CA MET A 34 22.93 -5.41 4.45
C MET A 34 22.06 -4.17 4.19
N ASP A 35 22.46 -3.26 3.31
CA ASP A 35 21.65 -2.11 2.87
C ASP A 35 20.57 -2.48 1.83
N TYR A 36 20.59 -3.71 1.31
CA TYR A 36 19.49 -4.32 0.56
C TYR A 36 18.62 -5.23 1.44
N ASN A 37 18.53 -4.92 2.73
CA ASN A 37 17.36 -5.27 3.55
C ASN A 37 16.46 -4.03 3.61
N ASP A 38 15.92 -3.63 2.45
CA ASP A 38 14.65 -2.90 2.46
C ASP A 38 13.66 -3.92 3.04
N GLU A 39 13.28 -3.75 4.32
CA GLU A 39 12.43 -4.71 5.02
C GLU A 39 11.22 -5.03 4.15
N GLN A 40 11.05 -6.31 3.79
CA GLN A 40 9.91 -6.70 2.98
C GLN A 40 8.63 -6.12 3.61
N PRO A 41 7.79 -5.44 2.82
CA PRO A 41 6.52 -4.89 3.28
C PRO A 41 5.75 -5.89 4.13
N LYS A 42 5.29 -5.41 5.28
CA LYS A 42 4.63 -6.22 6.29
C LYS A 42 3.13 -5.99 6.26
N ASP A 43 2.39 -7.03 6.58
CA ASP A 43 0.96 -6.96 6.82
C ASP A 43 0.66 -6.44 8.25
N MET A 44 -0.62 -6.37 8.61
CA MET A 44 -1.07 -5.90 9.93
C MET A 44 -0.67 -6.81 11.09
N GLU A 45 -0.22 -8.04 10.83
CA GLU A 45 0.28 -8.99 11.82
C GLU A 45 1.82 -9.03 11.86
N GLY A 46 2.49 -8.23 11.02
CA GLY A 46 3.94 -8.15 10.93
C GLY A 46 4.57 -9.23 10.03
N ASN A 47 3.76 -10.03 9.33
CA ASN A 47 4.24 -11.02 8.39
C ASN A 47 4.68 -10.35 7.09
N ALA A 48 5.71 -10.90 6.44
CA ALA A 48 6.12 -10.44 5.12
C ALA A 48 5.04 -10.71 4.08
N VAL A 49 4.73 -9.71 3.26
CA VAL A 49 3.78 -9.81 2.15
C VAL A 49 4.54 -10.22 0.90
N SER A 50 4.01 -11.22 0.19
CA SER A 50 4.48 -11.55 -1.17
C SER A 50 4.00 -10.47 -2.14
N ILE A 51 4.94 -9.81 -2.81
CA ILE A 51 4.66 -8.67 -3.71
C ILE A 51 4.81 -9.15 -5.15
N GLU A 52 3.78 -8.94 -5.95
CA GLU A 52 3.81 -9.08 -7.40
C GLU A 52 3.97 -7.71 -8.08
N ASP A 53 4.35 -7.70 -9.37
CA ASP A 53 4.45 -6.47 -10.14
C ASP A 53 3.11 -5.71 -10.15
N GLY A 54 3.16 -4.45 -9.72
CA GLY A 54 1.99 -3.56 -9.59
C GLY A 54 1.29 -3.57 -8.24
N ASP A 55 1.73 -4.38 -7.26
CA ASP A 55 1.17 -4.35 -5.90
C ASP A 55 1.66 -3.13 -5.10
N LEU A 56 2.81 -2.55 -5.49
CA LEU A 56 3.36 -1.35 -4.89
C LEU A 56 3.80 -0.35 -5.96
N PRO A 57 3.70 0.96 -5.69
CA PRO A 57 4.20 1.98 -6.60
C PRO A 57 5.73 1.91 -6.71
N HIS A 58 6.27 2.12 -7.91
CA HIS A 58 7.71 2.15 -8.12
C HIS A 58 8.30 3.53 -7.78
N GLY A 59 9.63 3.61 -7.56
CA GLY A 59 10.26 4.76 -6.90
C GLY A 59 9.97 6.17 -7.47
N SER A 60 9.79 6.32 -8.79
CA SER A 60 9.38 7.61 -9.38
C SER A 60 7.89 7.90 -9.16
N GLU A 61 7.05 6.89 -9.25
CA GLU A 61 5.60 6.98 -9.02
C GLU A 61 5.29 7.32 -7.56
N LEU A 62 5.92 6.64 -6.59
CA LEU A 62 5.73 6.89 -5.16
C LEU A 62 5.99 8.36 -4.79
N LYS A 63 7.03 8.97 -5.37
CA LYS A 63 7.32 10.41 -5.18
C LYS A 63 6.21 11.30 -5.76
N SER A 64 5.71 10.96 -6.95
CA SER A 64 4.62 11.69 -7.60
C SER A 64 3.27 11.56 -6.88
N MET A 65 3.03 10.45 -6.17
CA MET A 65 1.81 10.21 -5.40
C MET A 65 1.71 11.12 -4.16
N LYS A 66 2.82 11.71 -3.70
CA LYS A 66 2.88 12.58 -2.51
C LYS A 66 2.26 11.89 -1.29
N VAL A 67 2.74 10.69 -0.98
CA VAL A 67 2.17 9.85 0.09
C VAL A 67 2.30 10.53 1.46
N THR A 68 1.23 10.40 2.24
CA THR A 68 1.28 10.51 3.70
C THR A 68 0.85 9.15 4.24
N GLU A 69 1.70 8.49 5.02
CA GLU A 69 1.44 7.12 5.48
C GLU A 69 0.31 7.05 6.51
N ASP A 70 0.31 7.97 7.47
CA ASP A 70 -0.71 8.09 8.50
C ASP A 70 -0.87 9.57 8.87
N ASN A 71 -2.11 10.04 8.92
CA ASN A 71 -2.44 11.42 9.30
C ASN A 71 -2.99 11.52 10.74
N GLY A 72 -2.93 10.45 11.52
CA GLY A 72 -3.43 10.36 12.89
C GLY A 72 -4.94 10.10 13.00
N THR A 73 -5.64 9.99 11.87
CA THR A 73 -7.05 9.59 11.82
C THR A 73 -7.18 8.09 11.61
N ARG A 74 -8.33 7.53 11.98
CA ARG A 74 -8.60 6.09 11.86
C ARG A 74 -9.78 5.80 10.98
N LEU A 75 -9.69 4.71 10.20
CA LEU A 75 -10.80 4.04 9.57
C LEU A 75 -11.27 2.89 10.47
N VAL A 76 -12.54 2.89 10.84
CA VAL A 76 -13.16 1.87 11.68
C VAL A 76 -14.39 1.28 10.97
N VAL A 77 -14.47 -0.04 10.89
CA VAL A 77 -15.66 -0.76 10.40
C VAL A 77 -16.02 -1.82 11.44
N PRO A 78 -16.86 -1.48 12.44
CA PRO A 78 -17.10 -2.34 13.59
C PRO A 78 -17.67 -3.72 13.25
N SER A 79 -18.53 -3.81 12.23
CA SER A 79 -19.18 -5.06 11.80
C SER A 79 -18.21 -6.16 11.36
N VAL A 80 -16.99 -5.78 10.96
CA VAL A 80 -15.93 -6.72 10.56
C VAL A 80 -14.69 -6.63 11.45
N GLY A 81 -14.72 -5.80 12.49
CA GLY A 81 -13.57 -5.61 13.40
C GLY A 81 -12.37 -4.88 12.80
N LEU A 82 -12.56 -4.15 11.68
CA LEU A 82 -11.49 -3.36 11.09
C LEU A 82 -11.26 -2.07 11.87
N ASN A 83 -10.00 -1.79 12.17
CA ASN A 83 -9.59 -0.56 12.84
C ASN A 83 -8.14 -0.23 12.46
N VAL A 84 -7.92 0.72 11.55
CA VAL A 84 -6.59 1.02 10.97
C VAL A 84 -6.32 2.52 10.83
N GLY A 85 -5.05 2.90 10.69
CA GLY A 85 -4.67 4.28 10.39
C GLY A 85 -5.12 4.69 8.98
N ILE A 86 -5.24 5.99 8.77
CA ILE A 86 -5.55 6.54 7.45
C ILE A 86 -4.42 7.46 6.98
N GLY A 87 -3.85 7.11 5.84
CA GLY A 87 -2.95 7.93 5.08
C GLY A 87 -3.67 8.69 3.98
N ALA A 88 -2.89 9.24 3.05
CA ALA A 88 -3.41 9.81 1.83
C ALA A 88 -2.38 9.72 0.69
N LEU A 89 -2.87 9.59 -0.53
CA LEU A 89 -2.10 9.50 -1.76
C LEU A 89 -2.78 10.27 -2.88
N SER A 90 -2.09 10.49 -3.98
CA SER A 90 -2.69 11.01 -5.22
C SER A 90 -2.66 9.92 -6.27
N GLU A 91 -3.70 9.84 -7.09
CA GLU A 91 -3.65 9.09 -8.33
C GLU A 91 -2.58 9.69 -9.25
N VAL A 92 -1.79 8.83 -9.87
CA VAL A 92 -0.75 9.22 -10.83
C VAL A 92 -0.92 8.37 -12.09
N ALA A 93 -0.99 9.01 -13.25
CA ALA A 93 -1.13 8.33 -14.56
C ALA A 93 -2.29 7.31 -14.63
N GLY A 94 -3.42 7.59 -13.97
CA GLY A 94 -4.56 6.69 -13.93
C GLY A 94 -4.46 5.56 -12.91
N GLN A 95 -3.38 5.50 -12.13
CA GLN A 95 -3.12 4.45 -11.15
C GLN A 95 -3.28 4.93 -9.71
N ILE A 96 -3.91 4.07 -8.91
CA ILE A 96 -4.13 4.28 -7.48
C ILE A 96 -3.62 3.03 -6.77
N THR A 97 -2.33 3.04 -6.42
CA THR A 97 -1.67 1.92 -5.74
C THR A 97 -1.29 2.32 -4.31
N PRO A 98 -1.97 1.79 -3.28
CA PRO A 98 -1.57 2.04 -1.90
C PRO A 98 -0.09 1.70 -1.67
N PRO A 99 0.66 2.54 -0.93
CA PRO A 99 2.09 2.37 -0.72
C PRO A 99 2.44 1.31 0.35
N GLY A 100 1.45 0.82 1.08
CA GLY A 100 1.64 -0.15 2.16
C GLY A 100 0.38 -0.96 2.47
N PHE A 101 0.56 -1.97 3.33
CA PHE A 101 -0.44 -3.00 3.60
C PHE A 101 -1.09 -2.91 4.99
N THR A 102 -0.83 -1.84 5.74
CA THR A 102 -1.30 -1.69 7.14
C THR A 102 -2.31 -0.56 7.33
N ASN A 103 -2.43 0.35 6.35
CA ASN A 103 -3.28 1.53 6.39
C ASN A 103 -4.28 1.58 5.23
N ALA A 104 -5.31 2.41 5.37
CA ALA A 104 -6.16 2.85 4.28
C ALA A 104 -5.73 4.26 3.82
N TYR A 105 -6.07 4.67 2.60
CA TYR A 105 -5.56 5.92 2.04
C TYR A 105 -6.66 6.71 1.34
N ILE A 106 -6.79 8.00 1.69
CA ILE A 106 -7.63 8.96 0.96
C ILE A 106 -6.98 9.30 -0.38
N VAL A 107 -7.76 9.33 -1.47
CA VAL A 107 -7.29 9.77 -2.80
C VAL A 107 -7.46 11.27 -2.95
N ARG A 108 -6.37 12.04 -2.84
CA ARG A 108 -6.40 13.52 -2.70
C ARG A 108 -6.92 14.27 -3.92
N ASN A 109 -6.61 13.80 -5.11
CA ASN A 109 -6.99 14.43 -6.37
C ASN A 109 -8.32 13.88 -6.93
N ARG A 110 -9.15 13.29 -6.07
CA ARG A 110 -10.51 12.82 -6.38
C ARG A 110 -11.48 13.30 -5.29
N GLY A 111 -12.68 13.70 -5.71
CA GLY A 111 -13.76 14.10 -4.80
C GLY A 111 -13.31 15.14 -3.75
N ALA A 112 -13.55 14.83 -2.48
CA ALA A 112 -13.22 15.68 -1.34
C ALA A 112 -11.72 15.86 -1.14
N GLY A 113 -10.92 14.82 -1.40
CA GLY A 113 -9.46 14.80 -1.19
C GLY A 113 -8.96 14.97 0.26
N GLU A 114 -9.82 15.40 1.16
CA GLU A 114 -9.57 15.66 2.58
C GLU A 114 -10.86 15.56 3.39
N LEU A 115 -10.75 15.24 4.69
CA LEU A 115 -11.92 15.00 5.55
C LEU A 115 -12.78 16.26 5.77
N SER A 116 -12.17 17.44 5.75
CA SER A 116 -12.86 18.73 5.97
C SER A 116 -13.92 19.03 4.90
N LYS A 117 -13.80 18.43 3.71
CA LYS A 117 -14.71 18.60 2.56
C LYS A 117 -15.66 17.43 2.33
N ALA A 118 -15.59 16.40 3.16
CA ALA A 118 -16.32 15.16 2.95
C ALA A 118 -17.85 15.30 3.01
N ASN A 119 -18.38 16.37 3.61
CA ASN A 119 -19.81 16.68 3.59
C ASN A 119 -20.28 17.30 2.25
N GLN A 120 -19.36 17.86 1.47
CA GLN A 120 -19.65 18.57 0.21
C GLN A 120 -19.32 17.74 -1.03
N GLN A 121 -18.49 16.70 -0.88
CA GLN A 121 -17.94 15.91 -1.98
C GLN A 121 -17.77 14.45 -1.56
N THR A 122 -17.49 13.56 -2.51
CA THR A 122 -17.23 12.13 -2.22
C THR A 122 -15.85 11.94 -1.64
N LEU A 123 -15.75 11.22 -0.53
CA LEU A 123 -14.48 10.78 0.02
C LEU A 123 -14.12 9.41 -0.59
N PHE A 124 -13.02 9.35 -1.34
CA PHE A 124 -12.50 8.11 -1.91
C PHE A 124 -11.39 7.55 -1.03
N VAL A 125 -11.55 6.30 -0.60
CA VAL A 125 -10.60 5.59 0.24
C VAL A 125 -10.23 4.26 -0.40
N VAL A 126 -8.94 3.97 -0.46
CA VAL A 126 -8.40 2.72 -1.01
C VAL A 126 -7.56 1.98 0.02
N THR A 127 -7.52 0.66 -0.08
CA THR A 127 -6.62 -0.16 0.72
C THR A 127 -6.31 -1.48 0.04
N HIS A 128 -5.15 -2.06 0.38
CA HIS A 128 -4.79 -3.39 -0.07
C HIS A 128 -5.56 -4.48 0.66
N SER A 129 -5.78 -5.58 -0.06
CA SER A 129 -6.03 -6.91 0.48
C SER A 129 -4.94 -7.83 -0.07
N VAL A 130 -4.54 -8.85 0.68
CA VAL A 130 -3.45 -9.76 0.29
C VAL A 130 -3.87 -11.21 0.41
N ASN A 131 -3.25 -12.10 -0.37
CA ASN A 131 -3.37 -13.54 -0.15
C ASN A 131 -2.46 -13.96 1.01
N TRP A 132 -2.92 -14.93 1.81
CA TRP A 132 -2.12 -15.56 2.89
C TRP A 132 -1.54 -14.58 3.92
N GLY A 133 -2.23 -13.46 4.16
CA GLY A 133 -1.84 -12.44 5.13
C GLY A 133 -3.01 -11.54 5.49
N LYS A 134 -2.72 -10.42 6.15
CA LYS A 134 -3.76 -9.55 6.70
C LYS A 134 -3.52 -8.07 6.45
N ALA A 135 -4.16 -7.55 5.41
CA ALA A 135 -4.25 -6.12 5.12
C ALA A 135 -5.67 -5.60 5.42
N PRO A 136 -5.90 -4.27 5.48
CA PRO A 136 -7.21 -3.73 5.86
C PRO A 136 -8.34 -4.23 4.95
N GLY A 137 -8.05 -4.39 3.65
CA GLY A 137 -8.99 -4.91 2.68
C GLY A 137 -9.42 -6.36 2.93
N ASN A 138 -8.60 -7.19 3.58
CA ASN A 138 -8.97 -8.56 3.94
C ASN A 138 -10.16 -8.62 4.91
N TYR A 139 -10.37 -7.58 5.72
CA TYR A 139 -11.54 -7.47 6.60
C TYR A 139 -12.82 -7.09 5.85
N LEU A 140 -12.70 -6.50 4.66
CA LEU A 140 -13.83 -5.95 3.90
C LEU A 140 -14.42 -6.96 2.90
N ILE A 141 -13.77 -8.10 2.73
CA ILE A 141 -14.10 -9.10 1.71
C ILE A 141 -14.34 -10.47 2.34
N ASP A 142 -15.22 -11.24 1.72
CA ASP A 142 -15.39 -12.67 1.96
C ASP A 142 -14.84 -13.41 0.74
N VAL A 143 -13.69 -14.06 0.91
CA VAL A 143 -13.00 -14.77 -0.18
C VAL A 143 -13.75 -16.04 -0.58
N SER A 144 -14.36 -16.74 0.38
CA SER A 144 -15.14 -17.97 0.12
C SER A 144 -16.40 -17.67 -0.69
N ASP A 145 -17.12 -16.61 -0.33
CA ASP A 145 -18.35 -16.22 -1.02
C ASP A 145 -18.11 -15.28 -2.20
N GLY A 146 -16.86 -14.82 -2.39
CA GLY A 146 -16.48 -13.94 -3.49
C GLY A 146 -17.23 -12.59 -3.49
N LYS A 147 -17.51 -12.04 -2.30
CA LYS A 147 -18.38 -10.87 -2.13
C LYS A 147 -17.87 -9.94 -1.01
N PRO A 148 -18.43 -8.72 -0.87
CA PRO A 148 -18.15 -7.85 0.26
C PRO A 148 -18.57 -8.50 1.59
N ALA A 149 -17.73 -8.42 2.63
CA ALA A 149 -18.07 -8.89 3.99
C ALA A 149 -18.92 -7.86 4.76
N VAL A 150 -18.88 -6.60 4.33
CA VAL A 150 -19.67 -5.50 4.92
C VAL A 150 -21.07 -5.50 4.31
N HIS A 151 -22.11 -5.46 5.14
CA HIS A 151 -23.51 -5.45 4.70
C HIS A 151 -24.07 -4.03 4.56
N ILE A 152 -25.11 -3.87 3.74
CA ILE A 152 -25.90 -2.63 3.64
C ILE A 152 -26.48 -2.29 5.03
N GLY A 153 -26.35 -1.03 5.42
CA GLY A 153 -26.74 -0.52 6.74
C GLY A 153 -25.65 -0.57 7.80
N ALA A 154 -24.52 -1.25 7.55
CA ALA A 154 -23.37 -1.23 8.44
C ALA A 154 -22.78 0.18 8.58
N GLN A 155 -22.15 0.45 9.72
CA GLN A 155 -21.52 1.74 9.98
C GLN A 155 -20.03 1.71 9.60
N ILE A 156 -19.54 2.80 9.01
CA ILE A 156 -18.13 3.07 8.77
C ILE A 156 -17.79 4.41 9.44
N GLU A 157 -16.69 4.47 10.19
CA GLU A 157 -16.20 5.68 10.82
C GLU A 157 -14.84 6.08 10.23
N ILE A 158 -14.67 7.37 9.93
CA ILE A 158 -13.37 7.95 9.57
C ILE A 158 -13.15 9.19 10.43
N GLY A 159 -12.34 9.06 11.47
CA GLY A 159 -12.21 10.08 12.51
C GLY A 159 -13.55 10.38 13.18
N ALA A 160 -14.01 11.63 13.08
CA ALA A 160 -15.31 12.06 13.62
C ALA A 160 -16.47 11.87 12.63
N LEU A 161 -16.20 11.46 11.39
CA LEU A 161 -17.22 11.26 10.37
C LEU A 161 -17.82 9.86 10.48
N LYS A 162 -19.14 9.77 10.44
CA LYS A 162 -19.88 8.51 10.44
C LYS A 162 -20.63 8.36 9.13
N TYR A 163 -20.56 7.17 8.56
CA TYR A 163 -21.23 6.80 7.32
C TYR A 163 -22.02 5.53 7.53
N LYS A 164 -23.14 5.43 6.83
CA LYS A 164 -23.95 4.22 6.75
C LYS A 164 -23.86 3.64 5.35
N VAL A 165 -23.48 2.37 5.25
CA VAL A 165 -23.36 1.66 3.96
C VAL A 165 -24.72 1.62 3.28
N THR A 166 -24.76 2.09 2.03
CA THR A 166 -25.97 2.13 1.21
C THR A 166 -25.92 1.10 0.09
N GLU A 167 -24.72 0.78 -0.39
CA GLU A 167 -24.53 -0.13 -1.51
C GLU A 167 -23.17 -0.83 -1.42
N THR A 168 -23.12 -2.06 -1.92
CA THR A 168 -21.89 -2.82 -2.05
C THR A 168 -21.91 -3.58 -3.36
N GLU A 169 -20.83 -3.53 -4.11
CA GLU A 169 -20.73 -4.20 -5.40
C GLU A 169 -19.34 -4.80 -5.62
N THR A 170 -19.23 -5.62 -6.66
CA THR A 170 -17.96 -6.16 -7.12
C THR A 170 -17.77 -5.80 -8.58
N VAL A 171 -16.67 -5.11 -8.87
CA VAL A 171 -16.37 -4.55 -10.20
C VAL A 171 -15.11 -5.22 -10.75
N LEU A 172 -15.06 -5.50 -12.05
CA LEU A 172 -13.83 -5.99 -12.68
C LEU A 172 -12.73 -4.91 -12.61
N LYS A 173 -11.48 -5.31 -12.41
CA LYS A 173 -10.36 -4.36 -12.32
C LYS A 173 -10.21 -3.51 -13.59
N GLU A 174 -10.44 -4.10 -14.76
CA GLU A 174 -10.39 -3.43 -16.05
C GLU A 174 -11.52 -2.40 -16.24
N ASP A 175 -12.67 -2.63 -15.62
CA ASP A 175 -13.84 -1.75 -15.72
C ASP A 175 -13.85 -0.67 -14.63
N LEU A 176 -13.09 -0.85 -13.54
CA LEU A 176 -13.18 0.06 -12.40
C LEU A 176 -12.95 1.51 -12.82
N GLY A 177 -11.93 1.79 -13.64
CA GLY A 177 -11.59 3.16 -14.07
C GLY A 177 -12.66 3.82 -14.95
N SER A 178 -13.50 3.05 -15.65
CA SER A 178 -14.58 3.54 -16.52
C SER A 178 -15.96 3.50 -15.86
N THR A 179 -16.09 2.85 -14.71
CA THR A 179 -17.36 2.71 -13.98
C THR A 179 -17.74 4.04 -13.32
N SER A 180 -18.57 4.83 -14.02
CA SER A 180 -18.93 6.18 -13.60
C SER A 180 -19.65 6.24 -12.25
N SER A 181 -20.49 5.25 -11.95
CA SER A 181 -21.20 5.16 -10.67
C SER A 181 -20.24 5.17 -9.48
N VAL A 182 -19.08 4.52 -9.60
CA VAL A 182 -18.06 4.48 -8.55
C VAL A 182 -17.44 5.86 -8.33
N TRP A 183 -17.07 6.57 -9.41
CA TRP A 183 -16.26 7.79 -9.34
C TRP A 183 -17.06 9.11 -9.32
N GLU A 184 -18.39 9.04 -9.35
CA GLU A 184 -19.24 10.23 -9.27
C GLU A 184 -19.01 11.00 -7.97
N ASN A 185 -18.82 12.31 -8.09
CA ASN A 185 -18.58 13.18 -6.94
C ASN A 185 -19.92 13.66 -6.32
N THR A 186 -20.42 12.87 -5.39
CA THR A 186 -21.65 13.10 -4.63
C THR A 186 -21.35 13.63 -3.21
N PRO A 187 -22.01 14.70 -2.73
CA PRO A 187 -21.83 15.22 -1.38
C PRO A 187 -22.12 14.19 -0.26
N GLY A 188 -21.23 14.11 0.72
CA GLY A 188 -21.42 13.22 1.88
C GLY A 188 -21.23 11.73 1.57
N ARG A 189 -20.88 11.37 0.34
CA ARG A 189 -20.66 9.97 -0.05
C ARG A 189 -19.26 9.52 0.33
N LEU A 190 -19.14 8.29 0.79
CA LEU A 190 -17.88 7.57 0.95
C LEU A 190 -17.86 6.42 -0.07
N VAL A 191 -16.71 6.24 -0.72
CA VAL A 191 -16.42 5.09 -1.57
C VAL A 191 -15.14 4.45 -1.07
N LEU A 192 -15.25 3.21 -0.57
CA LEU A 192 -14.15 2.40 -0.06
C LEU A 192 -13.87 1.23 -1.01
N ILE A 193 -12.64 1.15 -1.52
CA ILE A 193 -12.27 0.21 -2.59
C ILE A 193 -11.11 -0.68 -2.13
N THR A 194 -11.22 -1.97 -2.40
CA THR A 194 -10.12 -2.93 -2.23
C THR A 194 -10.22 -4.06 -3.26
N CYS A 195 -9.13 -4.81 -3.44
CA CYS A 195 -9.14 -6.00 -4.28
C CYS A 195 -10.01 -7.10 -3.64
N LEU A 196 -10.78 -7.83 -4.46
CA LEU A 196 -11.42 -9.07 -4.05
C LEU A 196 -10.43 -10.22 -4.28
N GLN A 197 -9.84 -10.72 -3.20
CA GLN A 197 -8.92 -11.86 -3.26
C GLN A 197 -9.63 -13.15 -3.63
N ARG A 198 -8.83 -14.13 -4.05
CA ARG A 198 -9.28 -15.46 -4.47
C ARG A 198 -8.48 -16.47 -3.69
N GLU A 199 -9.03 -17.66 -3.47
CA GLU A 199 -8.29 -18.75 -2.83
C GLU A 199 -6.96 -19.05 -3.56
N GLN A 200 -6.95 -18.87 -4.89
CA GLN A 200 -5.76 -19.04 -5.71
C GLN A 200 -5.71 -18.03 -6.86
N GLY A 201 -4.47 -17.63 -7.19
CA GLY A 201 -4.14 -16.76 -8.29
C GLY A 201 -4.47 -15.28 -8.05
N ARG A 202 -4.25 -14.47 -9.09
CA ARG A 202 -4.41 -13.02 -9.02
C ARG A 202 -5.89 -12.62 -8.87
N SER A 203 -6.11 -11.60 -8.05
CA SER A 203 -7.40 -10.91 -7.95
C SER A 203 -7.72 -10.18 -9.26
N LEU A 204 -8.92 -10.45 -9.81
CA LEU A 204 -9.42 -9.84 -11.06
C LEU A 204 -10.53 -8.81 -10.83
N LYS A 205 -11.02 -8.72 -9.59
CA LYS A 205 -12.17 -7.90 -9.20
C LYS A 205 -11.80 -7.04 -8.00
N ASN A 206 -12.51 -5.94 -7.84
CA ASN A 206 -12.50 -5.11 -6.65
C ASN A 206 -13.85 -5.21 -5.95
N VAL A 207 -13.82 -5.16 -4.62
CA VAL A 207 -15.00 -4.84 -3.83
C VAL A 207 -15.08 -3.33 -3.69
N VAL A 208 -16.26 -2.77 -3.96
CA VAL A 208 -16.58 -1.37 -3.77
C VAL A 208 -17.70 -1.27 -2.73
N ILE A 209 -17.45 -0.52 -1.67
CA ILE A 209 -18.41 -0.25 -0.59
C ILE A 209 -18.74 1.23 -0.65
N MET A 210 -20.02 1.54 -0.82
CA MET A 210 -20.53 2.89 -0.89
C MET A 210 -21.37 3.18 0.36
N ALA A 211 -21.14 4.34 0.96
CA ALA A 211 -21.82 4.74 2.17
C ALA A 211 -22.17 6.21 2.11
N GLN A 212 -23.22 6.60 2.83
CA GLN A 212 -23.64 8.00 2.95
C GLN A 212 -23.39 8.49 4.36
N MET A 213 -22.89 9.72 4.48
CA MET A 213 -22.64 10.37 5.76
C MET A 213 -23.95 10.45 6.53
N GLU A 214 -23.91 10.06 7.81
CA GLU A 214 -25.03 10.24 8.71
C GLU A 214 -25.11 11.73 9.06
N ASN A 215 -26.26 12.35 8.78
CA ASN A 215 -26.48 13.73 9.17
C ASN A 215 -26.36 13.85 10.69
N LYS A 216 -25.62 14.86 11.18
CA LYS A 216 -25.76 15.27 12.57
C LYS A 216 -27.20 15.77 12.75
N GLN A 217 -27.98 15.06 13.55
CA GLN A 217 -29.24 15.57 14.08
C GLN A 217 -29.00 16.83 14.92
#